data_AF-A0A482VL40-F1
#
_entry.id   AF-A0A482VL40-F1
#
_cell.length_a   1.000
_cell.length_b   1.000
_cell.length_c   1.000
_cell.angle_alpha   90.00
_cell.angle_beta   90.00
_cell.angle_gamma   90.00
#
_symmetry.space_group_name_H-M   'P 1'
#
loop_
_entity.id
_entity.type
_entity.pdbx_description
1 polymer ?
#
loop_
_entity_poly.entity_id
_entity_poly.type
_entity_poly.pdbx_seq_one_letter_code
_entity_poly.pdbx_strand_id
1 'polypeptide(L)'
;MKVVILLCLSIILDQANSLQAAEKCSPDTCTISNNCRCSSTTSPLLEGDAPQLIALTIDEALQNRTFNDFWEPLFFDRKNPDGNPISATFFVPHEFTDYKRVNDLYLRGFEIADGSVTRNASSEYWKNASIDTLTQEFEDMRTIISTFANISIDDIIGARTPQLQLQGDNSIDAYIASGIQYDNSWTSRSTSHLFPYTLDYLSSQACRQEITCPTESHPGFWIAPIINIQGKGNIECNSLITCFYDGTADEIAAWLHSQVNATNKAPVVLMISSNYFLSVENSVEGFQKFLDGLGSDTFLVSVKQIIDWVKNPVPANEFQTEVPERTAECNNPTLCQLTKQDDGTTVYMESCAPCPDVFPWLGNPLGSLTSNSMKITED
;
A
#
# COMPACT_ATOMS: atom_id res chain seq x y z
N MET A 1 51.08 -32.05 37.64
CA MET A 1 50.61 -30.97 36.73
C MET A 1 49.54 -31.58 35.84
N LYS A 2 48.26 -31.45 36.23
CA LYS A 2 47.11 -32.02 35.48
C LYS A 2 46.48 -30.89 34.69
N VAL A 3 46.57 -30.97 33.36
CA VAL A 3 45.92 -30.05 32.44
C VAL A 3 44.45 -30.44 32.36
N VAL A 4 43.57 -29.55 32.80
CA VAL A 4 42.12 -29.67 32.61
C VAL A 4 41.78 -28.86 31.37
N ILE A 5 41.46 -29.55 30.27
CA ILE A 5 40.96 -28.94 29.04
C ILE A 5 39.48 -28.67 29.26
N LEU A 6 39.12 -27.39 29.44
CA LEU A 6 37.73 -26.94 29.42
C LEU A 6 37.30 -26.85 27.95
N LEU A 7 36.47 -27.80 27.51
CA LEU A 7 35.73 -27.71 26.25
C LEU A 7 34.54 -26.77 26.46
N CYS A 8 34.68 -25.52 26.06
CA CYS A 8 33.53 -24.62 25.87
C CYS A 8 32.76 -25.07 24.62
N LEU A 9 31.66 -25.81 24.82
CA LEU A 9 30.62 -25.94 23.81
C LEU A 9 29.85 -24.61 23.74
N SER A 10 30.15 -23.81 22.72
CA SER A 10 29.28 -22.73 22.27
C SER A 10 28.03 -23.34 21.65
N ILE A 11 26.90 -23.24 22.35
CA ILE A 11 25.58 -23.53 21.80
C ILE A 11 25.25 -22.38 20.85
N ILE A 12 25.38 -22.63 19.55
CA ILE A 12 24.77 -21.79 18.53
C ILE A 12 23.28 -22.13 18.59
N LEU A 13 22.47 -21.21 19.13
CA LEU A 13 21.03 -21.24 18.92
C LEU A 13 20.79 -20.81 17.48
N ASP A 14 20.73 -21.78 16.58
CA ASP A 14 19.99 -21.61 15.33
C ASP A 14 18.54 -21.38 15.72
N GLN A 15 18.08 -20.13 15.69
CA GLN A 15 16.65 -19.86 15.55
C GLN A 15 16.27 -20.21 14.12
N ALA A 16 16.11 -21.50 13.86
CA ALA A 16 15.21 -21.92 12.81
C ALA A 16 13.82 -21.49 13.27
N ASN A 17 13.32 -20.37 12.73
CA ASN A 17 11.89 -20.08 12.75
C ASN A 17 11.21 -21.28 12.11
N SER A 18 10.69 -22.19 12.93
CA SER A 18 9.87 -23.27 12.43
C SER A 18 8.61 -22.61 11.87
N LEU A 19 8.43 -22.71 10.56
CA LEU A 19 7.19 -22.40 9.85
C LEU A 19 6.00 -22.98 10.64
N GLN A 20 5.32 -22.13 11.41
CA GLN A 20 4.30 -22.55 12.36
C GLN A 20 2.95 -22.20 11.75
N ALA A 21 2.23 -23.23 11.31
CA ALA A 21 0.84 -23.10 10.87
C ALA A 21 0.06 -22.30 11.93
N ALA A 22 -0.64 -21.26 11.50
CA ALA A 22 -1.33 -20.38 12.42
C ALA A 22 -2.49 -21.13 13.08
N GLU A 23 -2.64 -20.94 14.38
CA GLU A 23 -3.78 -21.48 15.11
C GLU A 23 -5.04 -20.65 14.85
N LYS A 24 -6.21 -21.22 15.13
CA LYS A 24 -7.46 -20.45 15.09
C LYS A 24 -7.41 -19.31 16.11
N CYS A 25 -7.81 -18.11 15.70
CA CYS A 25 -7.76 -16.94 16.56
C CYS A 25 -8.64 -17.07 17.81
N SER A 26 -8.09 -16.64 18.95
CA SER A 26 -8.81 -16.47 20.22
C SER A 26 -8.86 -14.98 20.57
N PRO A 27 -10.04 -14.33 20.55
CA PRO A 27 -10.17 -12.91 20.85
C PRO A 27 -9.73 -12.49 22.25
N ASP A 28 -9.71 -13.43 23.22
CA ASP A 28 -9.28 -13.15 24.59
C ASP A 28 -7.75 -13.01 24.72
N THR A 29 -6.99 -13.62 23.80
CA THR A 29 -5.51 -13.57 23.78
C THR A 29 -4.97 -12.65 22.70
N CYS A 30 -5.69 -12.54 21.58
CA CYS A 30 -5.37 -11.63 20.49
C CYS A 30 -6.02 -10.27 20.73
N THR A 31 -5.29 -9.39 21.41
CA THR A 31 -5.81 -8.07 21.79
C THR A 31 -4.97 -6.95 21.19
N ILE A 32 -5.55 -5.77 21.10
CA ILE A 32 -4.81 -4.59 20.66
C ILE A 32 -3.61 -4.30 21.57
N SER A 33 -3.67 -4.64 22.86
CA SER A 33 -2.58 -4.40 23.82
C SER A 33 -1.27 -5.12 23.47
N ASN A 34 -1.36 -6.22 22.70
CA ASN A 34 -0.22 -6.95 22.12
C ASN A 34 -0.13 -6.79 20.60
N ASN A 35 -0.68 -5.72 20.03
CA ASN A 35 -0.72 -5.45 18.58
C ASN A 35 -1.33 -6.62 17.79
N CYS A 36 -2.37 -7.26 18.33
CA CYS A 36 -3.03 -8.41 17.72
C CYS A 36 -4.53 -8.14 17.51
N ARG A 37 -5.06 -8.53 16.35
CA ARG A 37 -6.50 -8.52 16.11
C ARG A 37 -6.91 -9.65 15.19
N CYS A 38 -7.91 -10.44 15.61
CA CYS A 38 -8.51 -11.47 14.75
C CYS A 38 -9.21 -10.84 13.53
N SER A 39 -9.16 -11.52 12.39
CA SER A 39 -10.02 -11.21 11.23
C SER A 39 -11.50 -11.24 11.63
N SER A 40 -12.17 -10.10 11.56
CA SER A 40 -13.54 -9.95 12.06
C SER A 40 -14.29 -8.80 11.37
N THR A 41 -15.61 -8.92 11.34
CA THR A 41 -16.54 -7.87 10.92
C THR A 41 -17.06 -7.04 12.09
N THR A 42 -16.69 -7.40 13.33
CA THR A 42 -17.07 -6.67 14.54
C THR A 42 -16.22 -5.42 14.68
N SER A 43 -16.86 -4.26 14.87
CA SER A 43 -16.16 -3.00 15.13
C SER A 43 -15.21 -3.11 16.34
N PRO A 44 -13.99 -2.52 16.28
CA PRO A 44 -13.12 -2.40 17.45
C PRO A 44 -13.68 -1.41 18.49
N LEU A 45 -14.60 -0.52 18.11
CA LEU A 45 -15.23 0.44 19.01
C LEU A 45 -16.33 -0.24 19.85
N LEU A 46 -16.23 -0.11 21.18
CA LEU A 46 -17.16 -0.73 22.13
C LEU A 46 -18.41 0.12 22.42
N GLU A 47 -18.26 1.44 22.43
CA GLU A 47 -19.33 2.40 22.76
C GLU A 47 -19.26 3.62 21.83
N GLY A 48 -20.43 4.18 21.48
CA GLY A 48 -20.55 5.31 20.57
C GLY A 48 -20.64 4.91 19.09
N ASP A 49 -20.81 5.92 18.24
CA ASP A 49 -20.93 5.74 16.80
C ASP A 49 -19.55 5.80 16.14
N ALA A 50 -19.15 4.72 15.46
CA ALA A 50 -17.88 4.69 14.73
C ALA A 50 -17.93 5.61 13.49
N PRO A 51 -16.84 6.32 13.17
CA PRO A 51 -16.75 7.07 11.92
C PRO A 51 -16.80 6.10 10.72
N GLN A 52 -17.34 6.56 9.60
CA GLN A 52 -17.11 5.88 8.32
C GLN A 52 -15.76 6.31 7.78
N LEU A 53 -14.76 5.42 7.87
CA LEU A 53 -13.44 5.67 7.29
C LEU A 53 -13.40 5.15 5.84
N ILE A 54 -12.90 5.98 4.93
CA ILE A 54 -12.70 5.63 3.52
C ILE A 54 -11.25 5.92 3.17
N ALA A 55 -10.51 4.89 2.74
CA ALA A 55 -9.21 5.05 2.12
C ALA A 55 -9.33 5.05 0.61
N LEU A 56 -9.02 6.19 0.00
CA LEU A 56 -8.75 6.28 -1.43
C LEU A 56 -7.33 5.76 -1.65
N THR A 57 -7.20 4.73 -2.48
CA THR A 57 -5.89 4.15 -2.80
C THR A 57 -5.61 4.31 -4.28
N ILE A 58 -4.43 4.84 -4.59
CA ILE A 58 -3.97 5.12 -5.95
C ILE A 58 -2.85 4.14 -6.26
N ASP A 59 -3.05 3.31 -7.28
CA ASP A 59 -2.12 2.27 -7.71
C ASP A 59 -1.63 2.61 -9.13
N GLU A 60 -0.67 3.54 -9.21
CA GLU A 60 -0.06 3.96 -10.47
C GLU A 60 1.28 4.66 -10.28
N ALA A 61 2.05 4.71 -11.37
CA ALA A 61 3.20 5.60 -11.47
C ALA A 61 2.73 7.06 -11.44
N LEU A 62 3.33 7.88 -10.58
CA LEU A 62 2.97 9.29 -10.46
C LEU A 62 3.60 10.07 -11.60
N GLN A 63 2.77 10.59 -12.51
CA GLN A 63 3.23 11.40 -13.63
C GLN A 63 2.74 12.83 -13.47
N ASN A 64 3.56 13.79 -13.92
CA ASN A 64 3.25 15.21 -13.84
C ASN A 64 1.87 15.55 -14.44
N ARG A 65 1.49 14.94 -15.56
CA ARG A 65 0.19 15.20 -16.20
C ARG A 65 -0.99 14.75 -15.33
N THR A 66 -1.03 13.47 -14.94
CA THR A 66 -2.16 12.93 -14.17
C THR A 66 -2.24 13.53 -12.77
N PHE A 67 -1.09 13.92 -12.20
CA PHE A 67 -1.03 14.70 -10.97
C PHE A 67 -1.76 16.04 -11.09
N ASN A 68 -1.41 16.86 -12.10
CA ASN A 68 -2.02 18.19 -12.27
C ASN A 68 -3.47 18.12 -12.74
N ASP A 69 -3.80 17.14 -13.59
CA ASP A 69 -5.14 17.00 -14.19
C ASP A 69 -6.16 16.44 -13.19
N PHE A 70 -5.74 15.58 -12.25
CA PHE A 70 -6.65 14.84 -11.37
C PHE A 70 -6.31 14.95 -9.88
N TRP A 71 -5.11 14.57 -9.46
CA TRP A 71 -4.83 14.38 -8.03
C TRP A 71 -4.77 15.67 -7.22
N GLU A 72 -4.07 16.68 -7.72
CA GLU A 72 -4.04 18.00 -7.11
C GLU A 72 -5.45 18.63 -7.01
N PRO A 73 -6.19 18.83 -8.12
CA PRO A 73 -7.50 19.49 -8.07
C PRO A 73 -8.56 18.68 -7.32
N LEU A 74 -8.47 17.35 -7.31
CA LEU A 74 -9.41 16.51 -6.58
C LEU A 74 -9.10 16.42 -5.09
N PHE A 75 -7.86 16.58 -4.62
CA PHE A 75 -7.55 16.28 -3.21
C PHE A 75 -7.02 17.47 -2.39
N PHE A 76 -6.26 18.41 -2.96
CA PHE A 76 -5.38 19.28 -2.17
C PHE A 76 -6.09 20.31 -1.28
N ASP A 77 -7.25 20.80 -1.71
CA ASP A 77 -8.04 21.78 -0.96
C ASP A 77 -9.18 21.13 -0.16
N ARG A 78 -9.27 19.79 -0.19
CA ARG A 78 -10.34 19.07 0.50
C ARG A 78 -10.02 18.87 1.97
N LYS A 79 -11.07 18.92 2.78
CA LYS A 79 -11.01 18.75 4.22
C LYS A 79 -12.02 17.73 4.69
N ASN A 80 -11.65 17.01 5.73
CA ASN A 80 -12.56 16.16 6.49
C ASN A 80 -13.46 17.01 7.40
N PRO A 81 -14.52 16.42 8.00
CA PRO A 81 -15.46 17.12 8.88
C PRO A 81 -14.83 17.83 10.09
N ASP A 82 -13.65 17.39 10.53
CA ASP A 82 -12.85 18.00 11.60
C ASP A 82 -12.11 19.29 11.16
N GLY A 83 -12.13 19.61 9.86
CA GLY A 83 -11.46 20.77 9.27
C GLY A 83 -10.00 20.53 8.88
N ASN A 84 -9.47 19.33 9.11
CA ASN A 84 -8.14 18.92 8.69
C ASN A 84 -8.14 18.51 7.20
N PRO A 85 -7.01 18.65 6.48
CA PRO A 85 -6.87 18.12 5.13
C PRO A 85 -7.19 16.62 5.08
N ILE A 86 -7.77 16.16 3.98
CA ILE A 86 -7.98 14.73 3.74
C ILE A 86 -6.64 14.01 3.57
N SER A 87 -6.64 12.68 3.71
CA SER A 87 -5.52 11.84 3.28
C SER A 87 -5.98 10.73 2.33
N ALA A 88 -5.01 10.06 1.73
CA ALA A 88 -5.12 8.97 0.76
C ALA A 88 -3.78 8.21 0.73
N THR A 89 -3.76 7.02 0.14
CA THR A 89 -2.56 6.17 0.05
C THR A 89 -2.16 5.96 -1.40
N PHE A 90 -0.91 6.28 -1.74
CA PHE A 90 -0.34 6.07 -3.08
C PHE A 90 0.62 4.89 -3.04
N PHE A 91 0.29 3.80 -3.71
CA PHE A 91 1.19 2.66 -3.93
C PHE A 91 2.03 2.94 -5.18
N VAL A 92 3.27 3.39 -4.95
CA VAL A 92 4.12 3.96 -5.99
C VAL A 92 5.01 2.85 -6.58
N PRO A 93 4.87 2.53 -7.88
CA PRO A 93 5.84 1.69 -8.59
C PRO A 93 7.03 2.52 -9.07
N HIS A 94 8.13 1.88 -9.45
CA HIS A 94 9.32 2.62 -9.89
C HIS A 94 9.17 3.24 -11.28
N GLU A 95 8.85 2.41 -12.29
CA GLU A 95 8.91 2.85 -13.67
C GLU A 95 7.88 3.96 -13.97
N PHE A 96 8.33 5.00 -14.68
CA PHE A 96 7.56 6.21 -15.04
C PHE A 96 7.15 7.13 -13.87
N THR A 97 7.66 6.89 -12.66
CA THR A 97 7.38 7.76 -11.51
C THR A 97 8.25 9.02 -11.53
N ASP A 98 7.58 10.16 -11.36
CA ASP A 98 8.15 11.46 -11.05
C ASP A 98 8.27 11.60 -9.53
N TYR A 99 9.50 11.48 -9.00
CA TYR A 99 9.72 11.50 -7.55
C TYR A 99 9.54 12.88 -6.92
N LYS A 100 9.52 13.96 -7.72
CA LYS A 100 9.10 15.28 -7.23
C LYS A 100 7.62 15.27 -6.85
N ARG A 101 6.78 14.55 -7.61
CA ARG A 101 5.35 14.40 -7.30
C ARG A 101 5.10 13.49 -6.10
N VAL A 102 5.91 12.44 -5.93
CA VAL A 102 5.92 11.64 -4.70
C VAL A 102 6.18 12.52 -3.48
N ASN A 103 7.22 13.37 -3.55
CA ASN A 103 7.58 14.32 -2.50
C ASN A 103 6.45 15.34 -2.22
N ASP A 104 5.82 15.90 -3.26
CA ASP A 104 4.70 16.84 -3.11
C ASP A 104 3.51 16.25 -2.35
N LEU A 105 3.16 14.99 -2.65
CA LEU A 105 2.10 14.26 -1.94
C LEU A 105 2.50 14.00 -0.48
N TYR A 106 3.73 13.53 -0.27
CA TYR A 106 4.25 13.24 1.06
C TYR A 106 4.22 14.47 1.98
N LEU A 107 4.69 15.63 1.51
CA LEU A 107 4.68 16.88 2.27
C LEU A 107 3.28 17.40 2.60
N ARG A 108 2.27 17.00 1.82
CA ARG A 108 0.86 17.35 2.06
C ARG A 108 0.14 16.39 3.01
N GLY A 109 0.82 15.38 3.55
CA GLY A 109 0.25 14.44 4.50
C GLY A 109 -0.43 13.21 3.87
N PHE A 110 -0.27 13.00 2.56
CA PHE A 110 -0.67 11.74 1.93
C PHE A 110 0.30 10.61 2.30
N GLU A 111 -0.21 9.39 2.39
CA GLU A 111 0.60 8.21 2.62
C GLU A 111 1.27 7.77 1.31
N ILE A 112 2.58 7.52 1.37
CA ILE A 112 3.36 6.91 0.28
C ILE A 112 3.68 5.47 0.69
N ALA A 113 3.23 4.53 -0.12
CA ALA A 113 3.37 3.11 0.08
C ALA A 113 4.06 2.46 -1.13
N ASP A 114 4.55 1.25 -0.92
CA ASP A 114 5.34 0.50 -1.89
C ASP A 114 4.47 -0.20 -2.96
N GLY A 115 4.72 0.09 -4.23
CA GLY A 115 4.08 -0.50 -5.40
C GLY A 115 4.97 -1.44 -6.22
N SER A 116 6.09 -1.89 -5.65
CA SER A 116 7.15 -2.70 -6.27
C SER A 116 8.01 -1.98 -7.32
N VAL A 117 9.26 -2.46 -7.50
CA VAL A 117 10.17 -1.94 -8.52
C VAL A 117 9.65 -2.24 -9.93
N THR A 118 9.49 -3.51 -10.28
CA THR A 118 9.24 -3.89 -11.69
C THR A 118 7.78 -3.73 -12.09
N ARG A 119 6.87 -3.76 -11.11
CA ARG A 119 5.43 -3.84 -11.31
C ARG A 119 5.04 -4.86 -12.37
N ASN A 120 5.71 -6.02 -12.39
CA ASN A 120 5.55 -7.04 -13.42
C ASN A 120 4.07 -7.31 -13.73
N ALA A 121 3.69 -7.19 -15.00
CA ALA A 121 2.30 -7.34 -15.44
C ALA A 121 1.79 -8.80 -15.39
N SER A 122 2.69 -9.78 -15.28
CA SER A 122 2.33 -11.20 -15.20
C SER A 122 1.97 -11.60 -13.77
N SER A 123 0.74 -12.05 -13.53
CA SER A 123 0.38 -12.66 -12.24
C SER A 123 1.23 -13.91 -11.93
N GLU A 124 1.67 -14.64 -12.95
CA GLU A 124 2.54 -15.81 -12.76
C GLU A 124 3.94 -15.42 -12.23
N TYR A 125 4.40 -14.19 -12.42
CA TYR A 125 5.63 -13.72 -11.80
C TYR A 125 5.46 -13.69 -10.27
N TRP A 126 4.44 -12.99 -9.78
CA TRP A 126 4.16 -12.83 -8.36
C TRP A 126 3.82 -14.16 -7.68
N LYS A 127 3.00 -14.97 -8.33
CA LYS A 127 2.56 -16.28 -7.84
C LYS A 127 3.70 -17.29 -7.67
N ASN A 128 4.76 -17.18 -8.46
CA ASN A 128 5.88 -18.13 -8.44
C ASN A 128 7.18 -17.51 -7.91
N ALA A 129 7.15 -16.25 -7.45
CA ALA A 129 8.31 -15.56 -6.92
C ALA A 129 8.79 -16.22 -5.61
N SER A 130 10.11 -16.26 -5.41
CA SER A 130 10.71 -16.63 -4.13
C SER A 130 10.60 -15.48 -3.13
N ILE A 131 10.82 -15.77 -1.85
CA ILE A 131 10.95 -14.75 -0.79
C ILE A 131 12.03 -13.74 -1.17
N ASP A 132 13.19 -14.18 -1.67
CA ASP A 132 14.28 -13.28 -2.07
C ASP A 132 13.87 -12.32 -3.19
N THR A 133 13.16 -12.83 -4.22
CA THR A 133 12.67 -12.00 -5.32
C THR A 133 11.64 -10.97 -4.84
N LEU A 134 10.69 -11.40 -3.99
CA LEU A 134 9.71 -10.49 -3.42
C LEU A 134 10.37 -9.47 -2.48
N THR A 135 11.35 -9.89 -1.67
CA THR A 135 12.09 -9.01 -0.76
C THR A 135 12.82 -7.95 -1.57
N GLN A 136 13.51 -8.32 -2.64
CA GLN A 136 14.14 -7.34 -3.54
C GLN A 136 13.12 -6.38 -4.15
N GLU A 137 11.97 -6.87 -4.63
CA GLU A 137 10.93 -6.00 -5.21
C GLU A 137 10.44 -4.90 -4.27
N PHE A 138 10.37 -5.15 -2.96
CA PHE A 138 9.85 -4.20 -1.98
C PHE A 138 10.96 -3.45 -1.22
N GLU A 139 12.04 -4.11 -0.81
CA GLU A 139 13.18 -3.44 -0.16
C GLU A 139 13.85 -2.42 -1.10
N ASP A 140 14.07 -2.80 -2.36
CA ASP A 140 14.65 -1.90 -3.35
C ASP A 140 13.71 -0.74 -3.66
N MET A 141 12.39 -0.99 -3.74
CA MET A 141 11.42 0.06 -4.02
C MET A 141 11.32 1.06 -2.86
N ARG A 142 11.27 0.61 -1.60
CA ARG A 142 11.39 1.51 -0.42
C ARG A 142 12.66 2.37 -0.49
N THR A 143 13.79 1.76 -0.86
CA THR A 143 15.07 2.46 -1.00
C THR A 143 15.02 3.51 -2.11
N ILE A 144 14.46 3.16 -3.27
CA ILE A 144 14.28 4.06 -4.42
C ILE A 144 13.37 5.24 -4.03
N ILE A 145 12.19 4.98 -3.45
CA ILE A 145 11.26 6.03 -3.01
C ILE A 145 11.96 6.96 -2.02
N SER A 146 12.52 6.42 -0.94
CA SER A 146 13.14 7.22 0.11
C SER A 146 14.26 8.11 -0.45
N THR A 147 15.11 7.55 -1.30
CA THR A 147 16.24 8.26 -1.89
C THR A 147 15.78 9.34 -2.87
N PHE A 148 15.01 8.97 -3.89
CA PHE A 148 14.74 9.88 -5.02
C PHE A 148 13.56 10.81 -4.77
N ALA A 149 12.65 10.51 -3.83
CA ALA A 149 11.66 11.47 -3.33
C ALA A 149 12.17 12.26 -2.12
N ASN A 150 13.35 11.95 -1.57
CA ASN A 150 13.88 12.55 -0.34
C ASN A 150 12.89 12.48 0.83
N ILE A 151 12.29 11.30 1.06
CA ILE A 151 11.34 11.07 2.16
C ILE A 151 11.89 10.02 3.14
N SER A 152 11.40 10.03 4.38
CA SER A 152 11.83 9.06 5.38
C SER A 152 11.46 7.64 4.95
N ILE A 153 12.45 6.73 4.97
CA ILE A 153 12.18 5.31 4.71
C ILE A 153 11.23 4.73 5.75
N ASP A 154 11.28 5.22 7.00
CA ASP A 154 10.45 4.77 8.12
C ASP A 154 8.97 5.11 7.94
N ASP A 155 8.63 6.02 7.02
CA ASP A 155 7.25 6.36 6.69
C ASP A 155 6.67 5.50 5.54
N ILE A 156 7.50 4.72 4.86
CA ILE A 156 7.10 3.81 3.77
C ILE A 156 6.84 2.43 4.38
N ILE A 157 5.68 2.26 5.01
CA ILE A 157 5.37 1.07 5.82
C ILE A 157 4.28 0.17 5.23
N GLY A 158 3.61 0.61 4.16
CA GLY A 158 2.58 -0.14 3.47
C GLY A 158 3.07 -0.68 2.15
N ALA A 159 2.52 -1.81 1.71
CA ALA A 159 2.78 -2.31 0.36
C ALA A 159 1.53 -2.92 -0.28
N ARG A 160 1.55 -2.98 -1.61
CA ARG A 160 0.57 -3.70 -2.42
C ARG A 160 1.30 -4.50 -3.49
N THR A 161 1.16 -5.82 -3.43
CA THR A 161 1.63 -6.73 -4.47
C THR A 161 0.85 -6.46 -5.76
N PRO A 162 1.53 -6.20 -6.90
CA PRO A 162 0.89 -5.97 -8.18
C PRO A 162 -0.02 -7.13 -8.60
N GLN A 163 -1.04 -6.81 -9.42
CA GLN A 163 -2.13 -7.74 -9.77
C GLN A 163 -2.93 -8.27 -8.56
N LEU A 164 -2.71 -7.74 -7.36
CA LEU A 164 -3.25 -8.25 -6.10
C LEU A 164 -2.90 -9.74 -5.88
N GLN A 165 -1.76 -10.17 -6.42
CA GLN A 165 -1.36 -11.58 -6.51
C GLN A 165 -0.38 -11.96 -5.40
N LEU A 166 -0.92 -12.22 -4.20
CA LEU A 166 -0.11 -12.74 -3.10
C LEU A 166 0.40 -14.17 -3.38
N GLN A 167 1.58 -14.45 -2.82
CA GLN A 167 2.25 -15.74 -2.75
C GLN A 167 2.26 -16.19 -1.28
N GLY A 168 1.07 -16.39 -0.70
CA GLY A 168 0.90 -16.94 0.63
C GLY A 168 1.78 -16.30 1.69
N ASP A 169 2.42 -17.15 2.49
CA ASP A 169 3.35 -16.76 3.54
C ASP A 169 4.63 -16.10 3.00
N ASN A 170 5.11 -16.49 1.81
CA ASN A 170 6.32 -15.89 1.23
C ASN A 170 6.15 -14.39 0.95
N SER A 171 4.97 -13.95 0.53
CA SER A 171 4.70 -12.51 0.36
C SER A 171 4.78 -11.76 1.68
N ILE A 172 4.29 -12.36 2.77
CA ILE A 172 4.28 -11.73 4.09
C ILE A 172 5.69 -11.72 4.68
N ASP A 173 6.44 -12.83 4.58
CA ASP A 173 7.84 -12.91 4.99
C ASP A 173 8.70 -11.88 4.26
N ALA A 174 8.51 -11.74 2.95
CA ALA A 174 9.22 -10.74 2.15
C ALA A 174 8.87 -9.31 2.57
N TYR A 175 7.61 -9.02 2.88
CA TYR A 175 7.21 -7.73 3.42
C TYR A 175 7.89 -7.42 4.74
N ILE A 176 7.86 -8.36 5.69
CA ILE A 176 8.51 -8.21 7.00
C ILE A 176 10.01 -7.98 6.82
N ALA A 177 10.67 -8.79 5.98
CA ALA A 177 12.10 -8.65 5.68
C ALA A 177 12.43 -7.29 5.05
N SER A 178 11.52 -6.75 4.25
CA SER A 178 11.64 -5.43 3.61
C SER A 178 11.27 -4.27 4.55
N GLY A 179 10.85 -4.53 5.80
CA GLY A 179 10.43 -3.51 6.77
C GLY A 179 9.03 -2.92 6.53
N ILE A 180 8.19 -3.59 5.72
CA ILE A 180 6.77 -3.29 5.55
C ILE A 180 6.00 -3.80 6.78
N GLN A 181 4.97 -3.07 7.18
CA GLN A 181 4.16 -3.34 8.38
C GLN A 181 2.73 -3.78 8.06
N TYR A 182 2.23 -3.46 6.86
CA TYR A 182 0.91 -3.90 6.43
C TYR A 182 0.83 -4.21 4.93
N ASP A 183 0.01 -5.20 4.60
CA ASP A 183 -0.42 -5.53 3.25
C ASP A 183 -1.77 -4.88 2.91
N ASN A 184 -1.91 -4.45 1.66
CA ASN A 184 -3.19 -4.08 1.08
C ASN A 184 -3.36 -4.68 -0.33
N SER A 185 -3.24 -6.01 -0.43
CA SER A 185 -3.50 -6.80 -1.64
C SER A 185 -4.63 -7.82 -1.47
N TRP A 186 -4.93 -8.26 -0.26
CA TRP A 186 -5.89 -9.36 -0.07
C TRP A 186 -7.35 -8.90 -0.22
N THR A 187 -7.96 -9.24 -1.36
CA THR A 187 -9.37 -8.93 -1.65
C THR A 187 -10.38 -9.79 -0.88
N SER A 188 -11.54 -9.23 -0.56
CA SER A 188 -12.71 -9.93 -0.01
C SER A 188 -13.97 -9.65 -0.83
N ARG A 189 -15.09 -10.29 -0.50
CA ARG A 189 -16.38 -10.00 -1.16
C ARG A 189 -16.92 -8.65 -0.69
N SER A 190 -17.77 -8.04 -1.52
CA SER A 190 -18.47 -6.78 -1.22
C SER A 190 -19.32 -6.84 0.05
N THR A 191 -19.75 -8.04 0.44
CA THR A 191 -20.55 -8.29 1.65
C THR A 191 -19.72 -8.65 2.89
N SER A 192 -18.39 -8.75 2.77
CA SER A 192 -17.56 -9.23 3.89
C SER A 192 -17.38 -8.16 4.97
N HIS A 193 -17.21 -6.89 4.60
CA HIS A 193 -17.03 -5.75 5.52
C HIS A 193 -16.06 -6.05 6.70
N LEU A 194 -14.89 -6.58 6.37
CA LEU A 194 -13.86 -6.91 7.36
C LEU A 194 -13.15 -5.64 7.83
N PHE A 195 -12.87 -5.57 9.13
CA PHE A 195 -11.89 -4.61 9.65
C PHE A 195 -10.48 -5.13 9.40
N PRO A 196 -9.46 -4.24 9.33
CA PRO A 196 -8.06 -4.64 9.42
C PRO A 196 -7.81 -5.58 10.60
N TYR A 197 -6.90 -6.51 10.39
CA TYR A 197 -6.57 -7.58 11.34
C TYR A 197 -5.10 -7.96 11.20
N THR A 198 -4.59 -8.76 12.12
CA THR A 198 -3.20 -9.24 12.09
C THR A 198 -3.12 -10.73 11.80
N LEU A 199 -1.96 -11.15 11.31
CA LEU A 199 -1.65 -12.55 10.98
C LEU A 199 -1.01 -13.34 12.14
N ASP A 200 -1.13 -12.88 13.38
CA ASP A 200 -0.76 -13.68 14.56
C ASP A 200 -1.49 -15.03 14.59
N TYR A 201 -2.71 -15.07 14.06
CA TYR A 201 -3.57 -16.25 14.00
C TYR A 201 -4.16 -16.43 12.60
N LEU A 202 -4.67 -17.63 12.33
CA LEU A 202 -5.24 -18.01 11.04
C LEU A 202 -6.41 -17.09 10.69
N SER A 203 -6.29 -16.41 9.55
CA SER A 203 -7.34 -15.57 9.00
C SER A 203 -8.58 -16.38 8.62
N SER A 204 -9.76 -15.85 8.93
CA SER A 204 -11.04 -16.34 8.42
C SER A 204 -11.45 -15.69 7.09
N GLN A 205 -10.63 -14.80 6.53
CA GLN A 205 -10.89 -14.22 5.21
C GLN A 205 -10.84 -15.32 4.15
N ALA A 206 -11.86 -15.36 3.29
CA ALA A 206 -11.92 -16.35 2.23
C ALA A 206 -10.75 -16.17 1.25
N CYS A 207 -10.00 -17.25 1.03
CA CYS A 207 -8.98 -17.27 -0.01
C CYS A 207 -9.63 -17.52 -1.37
N ARG A 208 -9.37 -16.63 -2.33
CA ARG A 208 -9.87 -16.76 -3.71
C ARG A 208 -8.95 -17.69 -4.50
N GLN A 209 -9.51 -18.39 -5.50
CA GLN A 209 -8.78 -19.45 -6.22
C GLN A 209 -7.57 -18.93 -7.01
N GLU A 210 -7.56 -17.65 -7.35
CA GLU A 210 -6.50 -17.05 -8.15
C GLU A 210 -5.22 -16.72 -7.34
N ILE A 211 -5.30 -16.68 -6.01
CA ILE A 211 -4.17 -16.32 -5.13
C ILE A 211 -3.82 -17.43 -4.14
N THR A 212 -2.57 -17.40 -3.66
CA THR A 212 -2.16 -18.18 -2.49
C THR A 212 -2.26 -17.27 -1.27
N CYS A 213 -2.99 -17.67 -0.23
CA CYS A 213 -3.16 -16.89 0.99
C CYS A 213 -2.25 -17.40 2.11
N PRO A 214 -1.79 -16.52 3.01
CA PRO A 214 -0.94 -16.92 4.13
C PRO A 214 -1.69 -17.86 5.08
N THR A 215 -0.96 -18.84 5.61
CA THR A 215 -1.46 -19.88 6.51
C THR A 215 -0.66 -20.01 7.79
N GLU A 216 0.47 -19.32 7.89
CA GLU A 216 1.37 -19.31 9.03
C GLU A 216 1.16 -18.09 9.91
N SER A 217 1.71 -18.15 11.12
CA SER A 217 1.65 -17.03 12.07
C SER A 217 2.72 -16.00 11.74
N HIS A 218 2.29 -14.76 11.50
CA HIS A 218 3.14 -13.58 11.28
C HIS A 218 2.79 -12.51 12.33
N PRO A 219 3.30 -12.63 13.57
CA PRO A 219 2.86 -11.81 14.69
C PRO A 219 3.00 -10.31 14.43
N GLY A 220 1.91 -9.56 14.64
CA GLY A 220 1.87 -8.12 14.50
C GLY A 220 1.87 -7.58 13.06
N PHE A 221 1.93 -8.43 12.03
CA PHE A 221 1.80 -8.01 10.64
C PHE A 221 0.34 -7.79 10.28
N TRP A 222 0.02 -6.63 9.72
CA TRP A 222 -1.36 -6.22 9.46
C TRP A 222 -1.82 -6.54 8.04
N ILE A 223 -3.05 -7.00 7.90
CA ILE A 223 -3.79 -7.04 6.64
C ILE A 223 -4.84 -5.94 6.68
N ALA A 224 -4.76 -5.01 5.73
CA ALA A 224 -5.84 -4.10 5.38
C ALA A 224 -6.59 -4.71 4.19
N PRO A 225 -7.73 -5.40 4.38
CA PRO A 225 -8.40 -6.10 3.30
C PRO A 225 -9.00 -5.12 2.28
N ILE A 226 -8.94 -5.48 0.98
CA ILE A 226 -9.66 -4.76 -0.07
C ILE A 226 -11.05 -5.35 -0.18
N ILE A 227 -12.05 -4.63 0.34
CA ILE A 227 -13.46 -5.02 0.17
C ILE A 227 -13.87 -4.69 -1.28
N ASN A 228 -14.21 -5.71 -2.07
CA ASN A 228 -14.71 -5.49 -3.43
C ASN A 228 -15.95 -4.57 -3.43
N ILE A 229 -16.15 -3.86 -4.53
CA ILE A 229 -17.37 -3.08 -4.78
C ILE A 229 -18.18 -3.75 -5.90
N GLN A 230 -19.40 -3.26 -6.13
CA GLN A 230 -20.29 -3.76 -7.17
C GLN A 230 -20.37 -2.76 -8.33
N GLY A 231 -19.94 -3.21 -9.51
CA GLY A 231 -19.96 -2.43 -10.73
C GLY A 231 -21.23 -2.63 -11.55
N LYS A 232 -21.12 -2.43 -12.87
CA LYS A 232 -22.23 -2.58 -13.82
C LYS A 232 -22.84 -3.98 -13.74
N GLY A 233 -24.16 -4.05 -13.62
CA GLY A 233 -24.89 -5.31 -13.47
C GLY A 233 -24.65 -6.04 -12.14
N ASN A 234 -24.20 -5.33 -11.09
CA ASN A 234 -23.85 -5.87 -9.77
C ASN A 234 -22.71 -6.90 -9.78
N ILE A 235 -21.82 -6.81 -10.77
CA ILE A 235 -20.62 -7.66 -10.85
C ILE A 235 -19.59 -7.14 -9.85
N GLU A 236 -18.99 -8.05 -9.06
CA GLU A 236 -17.93 -7.66 -8.13
C GLU A 236 -16.65 -7.26 -8.87
N CYS A 237 -16.03 -6.18 -8.41
CA CYS A 237 -14.79 -5.60 -8.94
C CYS A 237 -13.98 -5.01 -7.78
N ASN A 238 -12.70 -4.73 -8.00
CA ASN A 238 -11.77 -4.26 -6.95
C ASN A 238 -11.27 -2.84 -7.17
N SER A 239 -11.49 -2.24 -8.36
CA SER A 239 -11.19 -0.82 -8.66
C SER A 239 -12.26 -0.18 -9.53
N LEU A 240 -12.36 1.14 -9.46
CA LEU A 240 -13.37 1.92 -10.21
C LEU A 240 -13.34 1.61 -11.72
N ILE A 241 -12.15 1.52 -12.33
CA ILE A 241 -12.01 1.21 -13.75
C ILE A 241 -12.49 -0.22 -14.09
N THR A 242 -12.18 -1.21 -13.25
CA THR A 242 -12.60 -2.62 -13.48
C THR A 242 -14.07 -2.88 -13.19
N CYS A 243 -14.78 -1.91 -12.61
CA CYS A 243 -16.21 -2.01 -12.37
C CYS A 243 -17.07 -1.72 -13.60
N PHE A 244 -16.47 -1.12 -14.64
CA PHE A 244 -17.15 -0.75 -15.89
C PHE A 244 -18.47 0.01 -15.68
N TYR A 245 -18.60 0.73 -14.56
CA TYR A 245 -19.77 1.54 -14.26
C TYR A 245 -19.67 2.87 -15.01
N ASP A 246 -20.67 3.15 -15.82
CA ASP A 246 -20.80 4.34 -16.66
C ASP A 246 -22.16 5.02 -16.40
N GLY A 247 -22.22 6.32 -16.60
CA GLY A 247 -23.44 7.10 -16.38
C GLY A 247 -23.21 8.61 -16.45
N THR A 248 -24.25 9.35 -16.12
CA THR A 248 -24.15 10.78 -15.81
C THR A 248 -23.31 11.00 -14.54
N ALA A 249 -22.83 12.22 -14.33
CA ALA A 249 -22.08 12.57 -13.13
C ALA A 249 -22.87 12.28 -11.84
N ASP A 250 -24.19 12.53 -11.84
CA ASP A 250 -25.05 12.25 -10.69
C ASP A 250 -25.23 10.74 -10.44
N GLU A 251 -25.36 9.93 -11.49
CA GLU A 251 -25.44 8.47 -11.37
C GLU A 251 -24.13 7.87 -10.85
N ILE A 252 -22.98 8.35 -11.34
CA ILE A 252 -21.66 7.93 -10.86
C ILE A 252 -21.51 8.30 -9.38
N ALA A 253 -21.89 9.51 -8.98
CA ALA A 253 -21.81 9.94 -7.59
C ALA A 253 -22.71 9.09 -6.68
N ALA A 254 -23.96 8.87 -7.08
CA ALA A 254 -24.90 8.03 -6.34
C ALA A 254 -24.41 6.57 -6.22
N TRP A 255 -23.81 6.04 -7.29
CA TRP A 255 -23.17 4.74 -7.25
C TRP A 255 -22.03 4.70 -6.24
N LEU A 256 -21.07 5.62 -6.28
CA LEU A 256 -19.94 5.65 -5.33
C LEU A 256 -20.42 5.76 -3.88
N HIS A 257 -21.42 6.60 -3.58
CA HIS A 257 -22.01 6.67 -2.24
C HIS A 257 -22.61 5.34 -1.77
N SER A 258 -23.24 4.59 -2.69
CA SER A 258 -23.79 3.26 -2.36
C SER A 258 -22.71 2.21 -2.03
N GLN A 259 -21.46 2.42 -2.48
CA GLN A 259 -20.36 1.47 -2.25
C GLN A 259 -19.64 1.71 -0.92
N VAL A 260 -19.67 2.93 -0.37
CA VAL A 260 -18.84 3.30 0.78
C VAL A 260 -19.57 3.32 2.13
N ASN A 261 -20.88 3.11 2.13
CA ASN A 261 -21.68 3.13 3.36
C ASN A 261 -21.79 1.71 3.95
N ALA A 262 -20.80 1.30 4.75
CA ALA A 262 -20.80 0.00 5.40
C ALA A 262 -21.70 0.00 6.64
N THR A 263 -22.62 -0.96 6.74
CA THR A 263 -23.58 -1.03 7.86
C THR A 263 -22.91 -1.25 9.22
N ASN A 264 -21.79 -1.97 9.25
CA ASN A 264 -20.97 -2.18 10.45
C ASN A 264 -19.86 -1.13 10.63
N LYS A 265 -19.84 -0.07 9.79
CA LYS A 265 -18.78 0.95 9.74
C LYS A 265 -17.37 0.37 9.52
N ALA A 266 -17.27 -0.79 8.88
CA ALA A 266 -15.98 -1.28 8.42
C ALA A 266 -15.35 -0.24 7.46
N PRO A 267 -14.05 0.03 7.59
CA PRO A 267 -13.36 0.92 6.68
C PRO A 267 -13.46 0.41 5.24
N VAL A 268 -13.62 1.32 4.29
CA VAL A 268 -13.72 0.99 2.86
C VAL A 268 -12.44 1.44 2.16
N VAL A 269 -11.82 0.53 1.41
CA VAL A 269 -10.67 0.82 0.55
C VAL A 269 -11.17 0.92 -0.89
N LEU A 270 -11.17 2.12 -1.46
CA LEU A 270 -11.52 2.34 -2.87
C LEU A 270 -10.24 2.45 -3.71
N MET A 271 -10.05 1.52 -4.63
CA MET A 271 -8.91 1.55 -5.56
C MET A 271 -9.24 2.36 -6.81
N ILE A 272 -8.41 3.35 -7.09
CA ILE A 272 -8.57 4.33 -8.16
C ILE A 272 -7.27 4.42 -8.96
N SER A 273 -7.38 4.68 -10.25
CA SER A 273 -6.27 5.14 -11.07
C SER A 273 -6.76 6.22 -12.02
N SER A 274 -5.86 7.06 -12.50
CA SER A 274 -6.12 8.14 -13.47
C SER A 274 -6.74 7.60 -14.75
N ASN A 275 -6.50 6.33 -15.09
CA ASN A 275 -7.14 5.67 -16.22
C ASN A 275 -8.68 5.63 -16.11
N TYR A 276 -9.25 5.62 -14.90
CA TYR A 276 -10.68 5.78 -14.70
C TYR A 276 -11.18 7.12 -15.27
N PHE A 277 -10.49 8.21 -14.93
CA PHE A 277 -10.84 9.55 -15.38
C PHE A 277 -10.61 9.78 -16.87
N LEU A 278 -9.60 9.11 -17.43
CA LEU A 278 -9.29 9.17 -18.86
C LEU A 278 -10.26 8.35 -19.71
N SER A 279 -10.82 7.27 -19.17
CA SER A 279 -11.59 6.28 -19.95
C SER A 279 -13.11 6.39 -19.77
N VAL A 280 -13.59 6.95 -18.66
CA VAL A 280 -15.03 6.98 -18.34
C VAL A 280 -15.54 8.42 -18.45
N GLU A 281 -16.50 8.64 -19.33
CA GLU A 281 -17.15 9.96 -19.48
C GLU A 281 -17.85 10.37 -18.17
N ASN A 282 -17.85 11.68 -17.86
CA ASN A 282 -18.41 12.27 -16.63
C ASN A 282 -17.76 11.80 -15.31
N SER A 283 -16.75 10.93 -15.34
CA SER A 283 -16.16 10.35 -14.13
C SER A 283 -15.50 11.37 -13.21
N VAL A 284 -14.82 12.39 -13.75
CA VAL A 284 -14.21 13.47 -12.94
C VAL A 284 -15.28 14.24 -12.18
N GLU A 285 -16.34 14.69 -12.89
CA GLU A 285 -17.44 15.44 -12.27
C GLU A 285 -18.22 14.55 -11.28
N GLY A 286 -18.49 13.30 -11.63
CA GLY A 286 -19.19 12.36 -10.76
C GLY A 286 -18.40 12.00 -9.51
N PHE A 287 -17.08 11.84 -9.64
CA PHE A 287 -16.20 11.63 -8.48
C PHE A 287 -16.12 12.88 -7.60
N GLN A 288 -16.04 14.08 -8.19
CA GLN A 288 -16.10 15.33 -7.44
C GLN A 288 -17.42 15.46 -6.65
N LYS A 289 -18.57 15.19 -7.28
CA LYS A 289 -19.88 15.17 -6.62
C LYS A 289 -19.94 14.13 -5.48
N PHE A 290 -19.35 12.96 -5.67
CA PHE A 290 -19.22 11.95 -4.62
C PHE A 290 -18.43 12.48 -3.41
N LEU A 291 -17.27 13.10 -3.64
CA LEU A 291 -16.46 13.67 -2.56
C LEU A 291 -17.20 14.81 -1.85
N ASP A 292 -17.90 15.66 -2.60
CA ASP A 292 -18.69 16.78 -2.06
C ASP A 292 -19.92 16.32 -1.27
N GLY A 293 -20.45 15.12 -1.57
CA GLY A 293 -21.65 14.55 -0.95
C GLY A 293 -21.39 13.69 0.29
N LEU A 294 -20.15 13.57 0.76
CA LEU A 294 -19.82 12.76 1.94
C LEU A 294 -20.46 13.35 3.22
N GLY A 295 -20.91 12.47 4.11
CA GLY A 295 -21.58 12.85 5.36
C GLY A 295 -20.62 13.40 6.42
N SER A 296 -21.17 14.05 7.46
CA SER A 296 -20.38 14.65 8.55
C SER A 296 -19.70 13.63 9.48
N ASP A 297 -20.04 12.35 9.37
CA ASP A 297 -19.44 11.23 10.11
C ASP A 297 -18.44 10.43 9.25
N THR A 298 -18.14 10.91 8.03
CA THR A 298 -17.31 10.21 7.04
C THR A 298 -15.99 10.93 6.83
N PHE A 299 -14.89 10.18 6.88
CA PHE A 299 -13.53 10.71 6.79
C PHE A 299 -12.74 10.02 5.69
N LEU A 300 -12.11 10.81 4.83
CA LEU A 300 -11.14 10.38 3.83
C LEU A 300 -9.75 10.34 4.48
N VAL A 301 -9.21 9.15 4.64
CA VAL A 301 -7.98 8.88 5.41
C VAL A 301 -7.06 7.92 4.65
N SER A 302 -5.81 7.83 5.08
CA SER A 302 -4.88 6.81 4.59
C SER A 302 -5.19 5.41 5.15
N VAL A 303 -4.64 4.37 4.52
CA VAL A 303 -4.71 2.98 5.02
C VAL A 303 -4.01 2.86 6.38
N LYS A 304 -2.86 3.53 6.57
CA LYS A 304 -2.23 3.63 7.90
C LYS A 304 -3.18 4.20 8.95
N GLN A 305 -3.85 5.33 8.67
CA GLN A 305 -4.79 5.94 9.64
C GLN A 305 -5.98 5.04 9.96
N ILE A 306 -6.44 4.21 9.00
CA ILE A 306 -7.43 3.18 9.27
C ILE A 306 -6.91 2.16 10.28
N ILE A 307 -5.68 1.66 10.09
CA ILE A 307 -5.05 0.71 11.02
C ILE A 307 -4.85 1.35 12.40
N ASP A 308 -4.43 2.60 12.45
CA ASP A 308 -4.23 3.35 13.71
C ASP A 308 -5.54 3.55 14.47
N TRP A 309 -6.65 3.82 13.78
CA TRP A 309 -7.97 3.86 14.41
C TRP A 309 -8.41 2.48 14.89
N VAL A 310 -8.12 1.40 14.16
CA VAL A 310 -8.42 0.04 14.64
C VAL A 310 -7.62 -0.29 15.90
N LYS A 311 -6.39 0.20 16.02
CA LYS A 311 -5.57 0.08 17.23
C LYS A 311 -6.10 0.96 18.36
N ASN A 312 -6.64 2.14 18.09
CA ASN A 312 -7.12 3.06 19.12
C ASN A 312 -8.49 3.64 18.74
N PRO A 313 -9.56 2.83 18.83
CA PRO A 313 -10.86 3.21 18.29
C PRO A 313 -11.50 4.30 19.14
N VAL A 314 -11.91 5.38 18.46
CA VAL A 314 -12.67 6.49 19.04
C VAL A 314 -13.97 6.73 18.26
N PRO A 315 -15.03 7.25 18.90
CA PRO A 315 -16.26 7.63 18.21
C PRO A 315 -16.06 8.76 17.19
N ALA A 316 -16.98 8.91 16.25
CA ALA A 316 -16.85 9.84 15.12
C ALA A 316 -16.68 11.31 15.54
N ASN A 317 -17.26 11.73 16.66
CA ASN A 317 -17.14 13.08 17.21
C ASN A 317 -15.79 13.35 17.91
N GLU A 318 -15.00 12.31 18.17
CA GLU A 318 -13.67 12.37 18.79
C GLU A 318 -12.55 12.04 17.79
N PHE A 319 -12.90 11.47 16.64
CA PHE A 319 -11.93 11.18 15.58
C PHE A 319 -11.29 12.48 15.06
N GLN A 320 -9.98 12.41 14.84
CA GLN A 320 -9.18 13.48 14.26
C GLN A 320 -8.32 12.89 13.14
N THR A 321 -8.40 13.50 11.97
CA THR A 321 -7.52 13.21 10.84
C THR A 321 -6.10 13.62 11.22
N GLU A 322 -5.19 12.65 11.28
CA GLU A 322 -3.75 12.91 11.45
C GLU A 322 -3.22 13.81 10.34
N VAL A 323 -2.49 14.87 10.73
CA VAL A 323 -1.75 15.76 9.83
C VAL A 323 -0.27 15.67 10.22
N PRO A 324 0.54 14.85 9.54
CA PRO A 324 1.91 14.60 9.96
C PRO A 324 2.79 15.83 9.69
N GLU A 325 3.58 16.23 10.69
CA GLU A 325 4.60 17.27 10.52
C GLU A 325 5.81 16.66 9.79
N ARG A 326 5.95 16.96 8.50
CA ARG A 326 6.99 16.39 7.64
C ARG A 326 7.92 17.47 7.13
N THR A 327 9.23 17.18 7.18
CA THR A 327 10.28 17.99 6.56
C THR A 327 11.02 17.13 5.55
N ALA A 328 10.80 17.40 4.26
CA ALA A 328 11.36 16.66 3.14
C ALA A 328 11.45 17.59 1.93
N GLU A 329 12.30 18.61 1.98
CA GLU A 329 12.37 19.60 0.91
C GLU A 329 12.92 19.00 -0.39
N CYS A 330 12.30 19.35 -1.51
CA CYS A 330 12.75 19.00 -2.87
C CYS A 330 12.86 20.28 -3.71
N ASN A 331 13.77 21.16 -3.30
CA ASN A 331 13.87 22.53 -3.84
C ASN A 331 14.47 22.62 -5.24
N ASN A 332 15.31 21.65 -5.61
CA ASN A 332 16.00 21.61 -6.91
C ASN A 332 15.82 20.22 -7.55
N PRO A 333 14.59 19.87 -7.99
CA PRO A 333 14.39 18.61 -8.68
C PRO A 333 15.22 18.59 -9.97
N THR A 334 15.76 17.42 -10.28
CA THR A 334 16.62 17.20 -11.44
C THR A 334 16.00 16.16 -12.35
N LEU A 335 15.81 16.51 -13.63
CA LEU A 335 15.46 15.57 -14.68
C LEU A 335 16.70 14.77 -15.11
N CYS A 336 16.78 13.53 -14.67
CA CYS A 336 17.89 12.63 -14.94
C CYS A 336 17.67 11.86 -16.23
N GLN A 337 18.57 12.00 -17.20
CA GLN A 337 18.64 11.13 -18.37
C GLN A 337 19.50 9.90 -18.02
N LEU A 338 18.87 8.74 -17.90
CA LEU A 338 19.47 7.52 -17.37
C LEU A 338 19.40 6.38 -18.39
N THR A 339 20.36 5.46 -18.31
CA THR A 339 20.38 4.25 -19.15
C THR A 339 19.96 3.04 -18.33
N LYS A 340 18.97 2.31 -18.81
CA LYS A 340 18.59 0.99 -18.27
C LYS A 340 19.65 -0.05 -18.55
N GLN A 341 20.02 -0.82 -17.54
CA GLN A 341 21.12 -1.80 -17.65
C GLN A 341 20.70 -3.09 -18.35
N ASP A 342 19.42 -3.44 -18.33
CA ASP A 342 18.88 -4.68 -18.91
C ASP A 342 18.73 -4.61 -20.43
N ASP A 343 18.28 -3.47 -20.97
CA ASP A 343 17.99 -3.31 -22.40
C ASP A 343 18.75 -2.14 -23.08
N GLY A 344 19.48 -1.33 -22.32
CA GLY A 344 20.23 -0.18 -22.83
C GLY A 344 19.38 1.03 -23.21
N THR A 345 18.08 1.02 -22.91
CA THR A 345 17.18 2.13 -23.26
C THR A 345 17.45 3.35 -22.41
N THR A 346 17.30 4.53 -23.02
CA THR A 346 17.34 5.80 -22.30
C THR A 346 15.96 6.12 -21.72
N VAL A 347 15.93 6.40 -20.42
CA VAL A 347 14.75 6.84 -19.68
C VAL A 347 15.01 8.15 -18.97
N TYR A 348 13.93 8.83 -18.60
CA TYR A 348 13.98 10.09 -17.88
C TYR A 348 13.31 9.92 -16.52
N MET A 349 13.98 10.37 -15.46
CA MET A 349 13.49 10.27 -14.09
C MET A 349 13.64 11.63 -13.40
N GLU A 350 12.54 12.21 -12.95
CA GLU A 350 12.57 13.41 -12.12
C GLU A 350 12.92 13.01 -10.67
N SER A 351 13.94 13.63 -10.10
CA SER A 351 14.54 13.23 -8.82
C SER A 351 14.73 14.41 -7.87
N CYS A 352 14.47 14.19 -6.58
CA CYS A 352 14.80 15.10 -5.48
C CYS A 352 16.23 14.95 -4.95
N ALA A 353 16.96 13.94 -5.43
CA ALA A 353 18.36 13.67 -5.15
C ALA A 353 19.22 13.86 -6.42
N PRO A 354 20.57 13.96 -6.30
CA PRO A 354 21.46 13.94 -7.45
C PRO A 354 21.19 12.73 -8.36
N CYS A 355 21.37 12.91 -9.67
CA CYS A 355 21.15 11.83 -10.61
C CYS A 355 22.08 10.64 -10.33
N PRO A 356 21.55 9.41 -10.32
CA PRO A 356 22.37 8.20 -10.25
C PRO A 356 23.14 7.99 -11.56
N ASP A 357 24.09 7.06 -11.57
CA ASP A 357 24.91 6.79 -12.76
C ASP A 357 24.10 6.09 -13.87
N VAL A 358 23.18 5.20 -13.46
CA VAL A 358 22.32 4.40 -14.34
C VAL A 358 20.90 4.37 -13.78
N PHE A 359 19.94 3.88 -14.57
CA PHE A 359 18.57 3.76 -14.07
C PHE A 359 18.52 2.80 -12.87
N PRO A 360 18.02 3.23 -11.69
CA PRO A 360 17.78 2.33 -10.57
C PRO A 360 16.87 1.18 -11.00
N TRP A 361 17.11 -0.01 -10.48
CA TRP A 361 16.29 -1.18 -10.82
C TRP A 361 16.44 -2.27 -9.76
N LEU A 362 15.76 -3.39 -10.00
CA LEU A 362 15.82 -4.57 -9.13
C LEU A 362 17.28 -5.05 -8.99
N GLY A 363 17.76 -5.15 -7.74
CA GLY A 363 19.13 -5.48 -7.38
C GLY A 363 20.14 -4.32 -7.50
N ASN A 364 19.72 -3.13 -7.91
CA ASN A 364 20.54 -1.90 -7.95
C ASN A 364 19.68 -0.65 -7.65
N PRO A 365 19.09 -0.55 -6.45
CA PRO A 365 18.13 0.50 -6.10
C PRO A 365 18.71 1.93 -6.08
N LEU A 366 20.03 2.06 -6.06
CA LEU A 366 20.71 3.37 -6.08
C LEU A 366 21.26 3.73 -7.46
N GLY A 367 21.09 2.87 -8.47
CA GLY A 367 21.55 3.13 -9.83
C GLY A 367 23.07 3.35 -9.94
N SER A 368 23.86 2.55 -9.21
CA SER A 368 25.32 2.65 -9.24
C SER A 368 25.93 1.89 -10.43
N LEU A 369 27.04 2.41 -10.99
CA LEU A 369 27.85 1.63 -11.94
C LEU A 369 28.59 0.51 -11.22
N THR A 370 28.19 -0.74 -11.44
CA THR A 370 28.98 -1.88 -10.96
C THR A 370 30.21 -2.07 -11.86
N SER A 371 31.38 -2.32 -11.28
CA SER A 371 32.67 -2.38 -11.98
C SER A 371 32.82 -3.51 -13.02
N ASN A 372 31.80 -4.34 -13.23
CA ASN A 372 31.83 -5.49 -14.14
C ASN A 372 31.33 -5.18 -15.56
N SER A 373 30.79 -4.00 -15.83
CA SER A 373 30.35 -3.59 -17.18
C SER A 373 31.44 -2.94 -18.04
N MET A 374 32.67 -2.81 -17.52
CA MET A 374 33.85 -2.33 -18.27
C MET A 374 34.64 -3.44 -19.01
N LYS A 375 34.01 -4.60 -19.27
CA LYS A 375 34.57 -5.64 -20.14
C LYS A 375 33.51 -6.09 -21.12
N ILE A 376 33.45 -5.44 -22.28
CA ILE A 376 33.26 -6.01 -23.63
C ILE A 376 33.13 -4.77 -24.54
N THR A 377 34.28 -4.25 -24.99
CA THR A 377 34.47 -3.60 -26.30
C THR A 377 35.96 -3.28 -26.45
N GLU A 378 36.78 -4.32 -26.51
CA GLU A 378 38.07 -4.28 -27.24
C GLU A 378 38.21 -5.67 -27.86
N ASP A 379 37.84 -5.77 -29.13
CA ASP A 379 38.53 -6.50 -30.20
C ASP A 379 37.87 -6.24 -31.56
#